data_AF-A0A0C1R0Z2-F1
#
_entry.id   AF-A0A0C1R0Z2-F1
#
_cell.length_a   1.000
_cell.length_b   1.000
_cell.length_c   1.000
_cell.angle_alpha   90.00
_cell.angle_beta   90.00
_cell.angle_gamma   90.00
#
_symmetry.space_group_name_H-M   'P 1'
#
loop_
_entity.id
_entity.type
_entity.pdbx_description
1 polymer ?
#
loop_
_entity_poly.entity_id
_entity_poly.type
_entity_poly.pdbx_seq_one_letter_code
_entity_poly.pdbx_strand_id
1 'polypeptide(L)'
;MSEFFNVVLDKDVVLDDSIISNKLGWTSEKIYKEIINKRITKFEELEDVDVVSKQDKQLVAYSEDTGKFTTIDSSEAGEITGVGLKQISKMGIVGSPTEPRIINISINTIDFKVPRVNVLRMDDGDKGIIVTKNSFTNGENNDFEADKYIQFDGKAYLKTEYYEKCDLLQDTSEGTEYMIEIDFDEFKSIEGLQFMEDGVMRKLKIKAIPHDRLLIPKGDMNLSNVRNIDYFKINGKGINIRIVCSADGGKTWKTFKSEKWVNINLELENVREKGMTIDLFNSINGVFWNELVTTKRIRFAYLFCIDTIDDVEELDELLLQYDSEGKWLQAKEDTFDVVYASNTLLQVFVKFSGDIKINY
;
A
#
# COMPACT_ATOMS: atom_id res chain seq x y z
N MET A 1 18.35 -8.90 44.12
CA MET A 1 17.03 -8.28 43.87
C MET A 1 17.12 -6.83 44.31
N SER A 2 17.22 -5.92 43.34
CA SER A 2 17.31 -4.48 43.58
C SER A 2 15.90 -3.89 43.43
N GLU A 3 15.37 -3.33 44.51
CA GLU A 3 14.07 -2.64 44.53
C GLU A 3 14.22 -1.25 43.89
N PHE A 4 14.06 -1.14 42.57
CA PHE A 4 13.90 0.17 41.94
C PHE A 4 12.85 0.09 40.83
N PHE A 5 11.58 0.22 41.23
CA PHE A 5 10.54 0.65 40.31
C PHE A 5 10.35 2.17 40.40
N ASN A 6 10.50 2.77 39.23
CA ASN A 6 9.94 4.03 38.73
C ASN A 6 9.01 4.79 39.70
N VAL A 7 9.46 5.93 40.21
CA VAL A 7 8.58 6.96 40.79
C VAL A 7 8.46 8.08 39.77
N VAL A 8 7.36 8.09 39.01
CA VAL A 8 6.94 9.25 38.23
C VAL A 8 6.06 10.10 39.15
N LEU A 9 6.54 11.29 39.52
CA LEU A 9 5.74 12.27 40.26
C LEU A 9 5.21 13.31 39.27
N ASP A 10 3.97 13.10 38.83
CA ASP A 10 3.20 14.01 37.97
C ASP A 10 2.45 15.08 38.80
N LYS A 11 3.05 15.53 39.91
CA LYS A 11 2.50 16.55 40.81
C LYS A 11 3.60 17.44 41.37
N ASP A 12 3.36 18.75 41.39
CA ASP A 12 4.21 19.73 42.07
C ASP A 12 4.35 19.37 43.56
N VAL A 13 5.52 18.88 43.94
CA VAL A 13 5.86 18.60 45.34
C VAL A 13 6.20 19.93 46.01
N VAL A 14 5.33 20.41 46.89
CA VAL A 14 5.63 21.55 47.77
C VAL A 14 6.52 21.05 48.90
N LEU A 15 7.78 21.50 48.92
CA LEU A 15 8.75 21.14 49.95
C LEU A 15 8.62 22.12 51.13
N ASP A 16 8.37 21.58 52.33
CA ASP A 16 8.30 22.36 53.56
C ASP A 16 9.58 22.14 54.39
N ASP A 17 10.40 23.19 54.48
CA ASP A 17 11.68 23.18 55.20
C ASP A 17 11.55 23.51 56.69
N SER A 18 10.34 23.78 57.18
CA SER A 18 10.09 23.95 58.62
C SER A 18 10.17 22.63 59.40
N ILE A 19 10.17 21.49 58.68
CA ILE A 19 10.21 20.14 59.24
C ILE A 19 11.55 19.49 58.90
N ILE A 20 12.32 19.11 59.93
CA ILE A 20 13.60 18.43 59.80
C ILE A 20 13.41 16.93 60.06
N SER A 21 13.96 16.07 59.21
CA SER A 21 13.90 14.62 59.41
C SER A 21 14.61 14.22 60.72
N ASN A 22 13.87 13.67 61.68
CA ASN A 22 14.43 13.22 62.96
C ASN A 22 15.50 12.12 62.84
N LYS A 23 15.58 11.46 61.68
CA LYS A 23 16.51 10.36 61.44
C LYS A 23 17.83 10.82 60.80
N LEU A 24 17.80 11.87 59.98
CA LEU A 24 18.96 12.35 59.21
C LEU A 24 19.37 13.79 59.55
N GLY A 25 18.52 14.54 60.26
CA GLY A 25 18.75 15.95 60.58
C GLY A 25 18.70 16.88 59.37
N TRP A 26 18.09 16.46 58.26
CA TRP A 26 18.04 17.22 57.00
C TRP A 26 16.65 17.81 56.75
N THR A 27 16.61 18.99 56.12
CA THR A 27 15.38 19.63 55.64
C THR A 27 14.86 18.92 54.39
N SER A 28 13.57 19.13 54.08
CA SER A 28 12.91 18.56 52.91
C SER A 28 13.60 18.93 51.60
N GLU A 29 14.05 20.19 51.45
CA GLU A 29 14.80 20.66 50.30
C GLU A 29 16.16 19.97 50.17
N LYS A 30 16.88 19.78 51.29
CA LYS A 30 18.17 19.08 51.27
C LYS A 30 17.98 17.60 50.91
N ILE A 31 16.96 16.94 51.44
CA ILE A 31 16.62 15.56 51.09
C ILE A 31 16.29 15.47 49.60
N TYR A 32 15.47 16.38 49.08
CA TYR A 32 15.12 16.41 47.67
C TYR A 32 16.35 16.64 46.76
N LYS A 33 17.19 17.62 47.08
CA LYS A 33 18.46 17.86 46.36
C LYS A 33 19.34 16.62 46.38
N GLU A 34 19.38 15.89 47.49
CA GLU A 34 20.20 14.69 47.59
C GLU A 34 19.61 13.46 46.89
N ILE A 35 18.28 13.36 46.80
CA ILE A 35 17.61 12.37 45.94
C ILE A 35 17.89 12.67 44.47
N ILE A 36 17.80 13.93 44.05
CA ILE A 36 18.10 14.33 42.67
C ILE A 36 19.58 14.14 42.35
N ASN A 37 20.50 14.54 43.25
CA ASN A 37 21.94 14.35 43.07
C ASN A 37 22.35 12.88 42.99
N LYS A 38 21.65 11.99 43.72
CA LYS A 38 21.91 10.55 43.70
C LYS A 38 21.06 9.80 42.66
N ARG A 39 20.22 10.50 41.90
CA ARG A 39 19.40 9.89 40.86
C ARG A 39 20.30 9.60 39.67
N ILE A 40 20.51 8.31 39.43
CA ILE A 40 21.16 7.85 38.22
C ILE A 40 20.17 8.03 37.07
N THR A 41 20.54 8.83 36.08
CA THR A 41 19.71 9.13 34.90
C THR A 41 20.32 8.62 33.59
N LYS A 42 21.57 8.15 33.66
CA LYS A 42 22.33 7.62 32.53
C LYS A 42 22.96 6.28 32.91
N PHE A 43 23.06 5.36 31.96
CA PHE A 43 23.68 4.05 32.20
C PHE A 43 25.14 4.16 32.64
N GLU A 44 25.84 5.22 32.21
CA GLU A 44 27.24 5.49 32.54
C GLU A 44 27.47 5.79 34.04
N GLU A 45 26.40 6.05 34.78
CA GLU A 45 26.44 6.33 36.23
C GLU A 45 26.22 5.06 37.07
N LEU A 46 25.93 3.91 36.43
CA LEU A 46 25.75 2.62 37.09
C LEU A 46 27.06 1.82 37.08
N GLU A 47 27.62 1.52 38.25
CA GLU A 47 28.90 0.80 38.39
C GLU A 47 28.83 -0.66 37.89
N ASP A 48 27.62 -1.24 37.85
CA ASP A 48 27.32 -2.59 37.41
C ASP A 48 26.88 -2.67 35.94
N VAL A 49 26.93 -1.55 35.20
CA VAL A 49 26.66 -1.50 33.75
C VAL A 49 27.92 -1.16 32.99
N ASP A 50 28.29 -2.02 32.04
CA ASP A 50 29.36 -1.74 31.08
C ASP A 50 28.81 -0.98 29.87
N VAL A 51 29.24 0.27 29.73
CA VAL A 51 28.78 1.24 28.73
C VAL A 51 29.80 1.49 27.62
N VAL A 52 30.89 0.72 27.57
CA VAL A 52 31.98 0.92 26.60
C VAL A 52 31.48 0.79 25.14
N SER A 53 30.40 0.04 24.91
CA SER A 53 29.79 -0.22 23.60
C SER A 53 28.47 0.54 23.32
N LYS A 54 28.17 1.61 24.07
CA LYS A 54 26.88 2.32 23.99
C LYS A 54 26.60 2.98 22.61
N GLN A 55 25.39 2.77 22.08
CA GLN A 55 24.85 3.30 20.82
C GLN A 55 23.32 3.54 20.92
N ASP A 56 22.70 4.13 19.90
CA ASP A 56 21.24 4.33 19.85
C ASP A 56 20.48 3.02 19.59
N LYS A 57 19.35 2.80 20.30
CA LYS A 57 18.48 1.61 20.20
C LYS A 57 19.17 0.29 20.56
N GLN A 58 19.52 0.12 21.84
CA GLN A 58 20.22 -1.07 22.34
C GLN A 58 19.36 -1.89 23.32
N LEU A 59 19.71 -3.17 23.45
CA LEU A 59 19.19 -4.07 24.47
C LEU A 59 20.16 -4.13 25.66
N VAL A 60 19.64 -4.30 26.88
CA VAL A 60 20.46 -4.48 28.09
C VAL A 60 20.34 -5.93 28.55
N ALA A 61 21.47 -6.63 28.67
CA ALA A 61 21.53 -8.03 29.07
C ALA A 61 22.56 -8.24 30.18
N TYR A 62 22.32 -9.21 31.07
CA TYR A 62 23.25 -9.58 32.13
C TYR A 62 24.33 -10.54 31.59
N SER A 63 25.60 -10.23 31.81
CA SER A 63 26.74 -11.10 31.47
C SER A 63 27.25 -11.80 32.72
N GLU A 64 27.15 -13.13 32.76
CA GLU A 64 27.70 -13.92 33.87
C GLU A 64 29.23 -13.85 33.92
N ASP A 65 29.89 -13.73 32.76
CA ASP A 65 31.36 -13.69 32.67
C ASP A 65 31.96 -12.40 33.25
N THR A 66 31.26 -11.28 33.13
CA THR A 66 31.70 -9.98 33.68
C THR A 66 31.00 -9.62 34.99
N GLY A 67 29.96 -10.37 35.37
CA GLY A 67 29.12 -10.10 36.53
C GLY A 67 28.33 -8.79 36.44
N LYS A 68 28.19 -8.23 35.23
CA LYS A 68 27.64 -6.90 34.96
C LYS A 68 26.58 -6.94 33.85
N PHE A 69 25.70 -5.95 33.83
CA PHE A 69 24.83 -5.70 32.67
C PHE A 69 25.64 -5.06 31.55
N THR A 70 25.43 -5.48 30.31
CA THR A 70 26.08 -4.95 29.12
C THR A 70 25.05 -4.53 28.08
N THR A 71 25.45 -3.63 27.19
CA THR A 71 24.61 -3.09 26.12
C THR A 71 24.92 -3.79 24.79
N ILE A 72 23.88 -4.26 24.10
CA ILE A 72 23.98 -4.99 22.83
C ILE A 72 23.29 -4.16 21.74
N ASP A 73 23.94 -4.01 20.58
CA ASP A 73 23.35 -3.36 19.42
C ASP A 73 22.14 -4.14 18.89
N SER A 74 21.03 -3.44 18.62
CA SER A 74 19.84 -4.03 18.02
C SER A 74 20.08 -4.52 16.59
N SER A 75 21.09 -4.01 15.89
CA SER A 75 21.49 -4.51 14.57
C SER A 75 22.20 -5.87 14.63
N GLU A 76 22.95 -6.12 15.71
CA GLU A 76 23.57 -7.41 16.04
C GLU A 76 22.61 -8.36 16.77
N ALA A 77 21.48 -7.84 17.30
CA ALA A 77 20.45 -8.64 17.96
C ALA A 77 19.76 -9.66 17.04
N GLY A 78 19.93 -9.55 15.71
CA GLY A 78 19.55 -10.60 14.76
C GLY A 78 20.33 -11.92 14.95
N GLU A 79 21.43 -11.89 15.70
CA GLU A 79 22.23 -13.08 16.02
C GLU A 79 21.88 -13.71 17.38
N ILE A 80 21.11 -13.03 18.23
CA ILE A 80 20.66 -13.53 19.54
C ILE A 80 19.55 -14.57 19.35
N THR A 81 19.81 -15.80 19.77
CA THR A 81 18.82 -16.87 19.86
C THR A 81 17.65 -16.45 20.75
N GLY A 82 16.45 -16.34 20.17
CA GLY A 82 15.20 -16.09 20.88
C GLY A 82 14.41 -14.84 20.45
N VAL A 83 14.98 -13.93 19.64
CA VAL A 83 14.27 -12.70 19.21
C VAL A 83 14.28 -12.45 17.70
N GLY A 84 15.07 -13.18 16.91
CA GLY A 84 15.05 -13.11 15.43
C GLY A 84 15.01 -14.49 14.78
N LEU A 85 14.20 -14.63 13.71
CA LEU A 85 14.23 -15.81 12.84
C LEU A 85 15.42 -15.71 11.89
N LYS A 86 16.25 -16.75 11.81
CA LYS A 86 17.33 -16.83 10.83
C LYS A 86 16.79 -17.47 9.56
N GLN A 87 17.29 -17.05 8.39
CA GLN A 87 16.90 -17.63 7.10
C GLN A 87 18.10 -18.19 6.35
N ILE A 88 17.96 -19.40 5.82
CA ILE A 88 18.88 -19.98 4.83
C ILE A 88 18.18 -20.07 3.48
N SER A 89 18.87 -19.68 2.42
CA SER A 89 18.43 -19.86 1.03
C SER A 89 19.29 -20.90 0.33
N LYS A 90 18.67 -21.85 -0.38
CA LYS A 90 19.36 -22.84 -1.22
C LYS A 90 18.68 -22.90 -2.58
N MET A 91 19.46 -22.79 -3.65
CA MET A 91 18.97 -22.84 -5.02
C MET A 91 19.18 -24.24 -5.61
N GLY A 92 18.25 -24.69 -6.45
CA GLY A 92 18.35 -25.90 -7.25
C GLY A 92 18.56 -27.18 -6.44
N ILE A 93 17.96 -27.28 -5.25
CA ILE A 93 18.09 -28.50 -4.46
C ILE A 93 17.38 -29.66 -5.17
N VAL A 94 17.98 -30.84 -5.09
CA VAL A 94 17.41 -32.08 -5.63
C VAL A 94 17.11 -33.02 -4.48
N GLY A 95 15.84 -33.27 -4.23
CA GLY A 95 15.34 -34.14 -3.17
C GLY A 95 14.04 -34.83 -3.59
N SER A 96 13.75 -35.98 -2.98
CA SER A 96 12.55 -36.78 -3.23
C SER A 96 12.02 -37.43 -1.95
N PRO A 97 10.79 -37.98 -1.93
CA PRO A 97 10.28 -38.69 -0.75
C PRO A 97 11.11 -39.90 -0.32
N THR A 98 11.77 -40.58 -1.26
CA THR A 98 12.62 -41.75 -1.00
C THR A 98 14.08 -41.39 -0.76
N GLU A 99 14.54 -40.27 -1.31
CA GLU A 99 15.90 -39.76 -1.18
C GLU A 99 15.85 -38.25 -0.85
N PRO A 100 15.56 -37.87 0.42
CA PRO A 100 15.46 -36.48 0.79
C PRO A 100 16.82 -35.78 0.79
N ARG A 101 16.82 -34.51 0.38
CA ARG A 101 18.00 -33.64 0.51
C ARG A 101 18.12 -33.17 1.95
N ILE A 102 19.20 -33.55 2.63
CA ILE A 102 19.46 -33.12 4.00
C ILE A 102 20.17 -31.77 3.98
N ILE A 103 19.56 -30.77 4.62
CA ILE A 103 20.17 -29.47 4.91
C ILE A 103 20.54 -29.43 6.39
N ASN A 104 21.84 -29.36 6.67
CA ASN A 104 22.36 -29.20 8.03
C ASN A 104 22.47 -27.72 8.36
N ILE A 105 21.88 -27.33 9.48
CA ILE A 105 21.85 -25.97 10.01
C ILE A 105 22.46 -25.99 11.40
N SER A 106 23.57 -25.27 11.57
CA SER A 106 24.18 -25.11 12.88
C SER A 106 23.28 -24.23 13.75
N ILE A 107 22.90 -24.75 14.91
CA ILE A 107 22.12 -24.03 15.92
C ILE A 107 22.90 -24.03 17.24
N ASN A 108 22.42 -23.29 18.23
CA ASN A 108 22.87 -23.44 19.60
C ASN A 108 21.67 -23.23 20.51
N THR A 109 21.21 -24.29 21.18
CA THR A 109 20.04 -24.20 22.05
C THR A 109 20.24 -24.97 23.34
N ILE A 110 19.86 -24.35 24.46
CA ILE A 110 19.94 -24.95 25.80
C ILE A 110 18.67 -25.74 26.16
N ASP A 111 17.53 -25.36 25.56
CA ASP A 111 16.26 -26.09 25.58
C ASP A 111 15.60 -26.06 24.18
N PHE A 112 14.66 -26.95 23.87
CA PHE A 112 14.05 -27.03 22.54
C PHE A 112 12.83 -26.11 22.38
N LYS A 113 12.76 -25.00 23.12
CA LYS A 113 11.69 -23.99 22.99
C LYS A 113 12.01 -23.00 21.87
N VAL A 114 12.15 -23.53 20.67
CA VAL A 114 12.55 -22.79 19.49
C VAL A 114 11.36 -22.54 18.56
N PRO A 115 11.38 -21.46 17.75
CA PRO A 115 10.34 -21.21 16.76
C PRO A 115 10.19 -22.38 15.77
N ARG A 116 8.99 -22.52 15.21
CA ARG A 116 8.73 -23.54 14.19
C ARG A 116 9.55 -23.25 12.93
N VAL A 117 10.29 -24.26 12.47
CA VAL A 117 11.00 -24.18 11.19
C VAL A 117 10.00 -24.13 10.04
N ASN A 118 10.10 -23.09 9.22
CA ASN A 118 9.25 -22.91 8.04
C ASN A 118 10.07 -23.08 6.77
N VAL A 119 9.71 -24.06 5.95
CA VAL A 119 10.31 -24.26 4.63
C VAL A 119 9.41 -23.62 3.58
N LEU A 120 9.98 -22.71 2.80
CA LEU A 120 9.37 -22.13 1.62
C LEU A 120 10.00 -22.73 0.38
N ARG A 121 9.21 -22.95 -0.66
CA ARG A 121 9.63 -23.36 -1.99
C ARG A 121 9.30 -22.25 -2.98
N MET A 122 10.21 -21.99 -3.92
CA MET A 122 9.92 -21.12 -5.05
C MET A 122 8.99 -21.82 -6.05
N ASP A 123 7.95 -21.11 -6.45
CA ASP A 123 7.12 -21.42 -7.60
C ASP A 123 7.49 -20.42 -8.70
N ASP A 124 7.92 -20.92 -9.87
CA ASP A 124 8.60 -20.14 -10.94
C ASP A 124 7.71 -19.10 -11.64
N GLY A 125 6.46 -18.98 -11.18
CA GLY A 125 5.47 -18.01 -11.62
C GLY A 125 4.69 -18.48 -12.83
N ASP A 126 3.39 -18.19 -12.81
CA ASP A 126 2.53 -18.43 -13.97
C ASP A 126 2.86 -17.43 -15.08
N LYS A 127 2.75 -17.89 -16.33
CA LYS A 127 2.98 -17.10 -17.55
C LYS A 127 1.67 -16.75 -18.23
N GLY A 128 1.64 -15.59 -18.89
CA GLY A 128 0.49 -15.12 -19.68
C GLY A 128 -0.80 -14.97 -18.88
N ILE A 129 -0.70 -14.65 -17.58
CA ILE A 129 -1.84 -14.41 -16.69
C ILE A 129 -2.59 -13.17 -17.18
N ILE A 130 -3.90 -13.29 -17.40
CA ILE A 130 -4.77 -12.15 -17.71
C ILE A 130 -5.53 -11.76 -16.45
N VAL A 131 -5.45 -10.48 -16.08
CA VAL A 131 -6.21 -9.92 -14.95
C VAL A 131 -6.91 -8.63 -15.36
N THR A 132 -8.14 -8.45 -14.86
CA THR A 132 -8.84 -7.17 -14.92
C THR A 132 -8.28 -6.24 -13.85
N LYS A 133 -7.82 -5.06 -14.28
CA LYS A 133 -7.30 -4.01 -13.40
C LYS A 133 -8.37 -3.04 -12.98
N ASN A 134 -9.22 -2.64 -13.92
CA ASN A 134 -10.39 -1.80 -13.68
C ASN A 134 -11.57 -2.41 -14.43
N SER A 135 -12.75 -2.43 -13.80
CA SER A 135 -14.02 -2.81 -14.43
C SER A 135 -15.03 -1.65 -14.44
N PHE A 136 -14.56 -0.45 -14.06
CA PHE A 136 -15.31 0.80 -14.00
C PHE A 136 -16.67 0.68 -13.30
N THR A 137 -16.72 -0.12 -12.23
CA THR A 137 -17.92 -0.27 -11.41
C THR A 137 -18.13 0.94 -10.50
N ASN A 138 -19.35 1.11 -9.99
CA ASN A 138 -19.66 2.13 -8.97
C ASN A 138 -18.71 2.10 -7.76
N GLY A 139 -18.21 0.90 -7.38
CA GLY A 139 -17.29 0.75 -6.26
C GLY A 139 -15.88 1.33 -6.52
N GLU A 140 -15.49 1.46 -7.79
CA GLU A 140 -14.18 1.95 -8.22
C GLU A 140 -14.12 3.48 -8.36
N ASN A 141 -15.25 4.21 -8.28
CA ASN A 141 -15.26 5.67 -8.42
C ASN A 141 -14.30 6.35 -7.42
N ASN A 142 -14.14 5.79 -6.21
CA ASN A 142 -13.24 6.34 -5.20
C ASN A 142 -11.75 6.24 -5.58
N ASP A 143 -11.39 5.40 -6.56
CA ASP A 143 -10.02 5.27 -7.05
C ASP A 143 -9.62 6.41 -7.99
N PHE A 144 -10.58 7.25 -8.40
CA PHE A 144 -10.39 8.38 -9.29
C PHE A 144 -10.69 9.72 -8.62
N GLU A 145 -10.15 10.80 -9.18
CA GLU A 145 -10.55 12.16 -8.84
C GLU A 145 -12.05 12.33 -9.08
N ALA A 146 -12.73 12.96 -8.12
CA ALA A 146 -14.18 13.03 -8.13
C ALA A 146 -14.66 13.95 -9.26
N ASP A 147 -15.56 13.43 -10.09
CA ASP A 147 -16.13 14.15 -11.21
C ASP A 147 -17.64 13.89 -11.29
N LYS A 148 -18.44 14.95 -11.09
CA LYS A 148 -19.91 14.81 -11.05
C LYS A 148 -20.51 14.41 -12.40
N TYR A 149 -19.78 14.62 -13.50
CA TYR A 149 -20.23 14.38 -14.87
C TYR A 149 -19.79 13.03 -15.43
N ILE A 150 -18.91 12.29 -14.73
CA ILE A 150 -18.56 10.93 -15.09
C ILE A 150 -19.41 9.95 -14.27
N GLN A 151 -20.02 8.99 -14.95
CA GLN A 151 -20.76 7.89 -14.33
C GLN A 151 -19.90 6.63 -14.33
N PHE A 152 -20.06 5.83 -13.27
CA PHE A 152 -19.53 4.47 -13.17
C PHE A 152 -20.71 3.53 -12.97
N ASP A 153 -20.86 2.47 -13.73
CA ASP A 153 -21.96 1.50 -13.54
C ASP A 153 -21.61 0.08 -14.02
N GLY A 154 -20.32 -0.21 -14.10
CA GLY A 154 -19.78 -1.31 -14.90
C GLY A 154 -19.16 -0.79 -16.20
N LYS A 155 -19.40 0.49 -16.50
CA LYS A 155 -18.64 1.27 -17.47
C LYS A 155 -18.35 2.65 -16.91
N ALA A 156 -17.33 3.32 -17.46
CA ALA A 156 -17.10 4.75 -17.26
C ALA A 156 -17.48 5.53 -18.52
N TYR A 157 -18.31 6.57 -18.37
CA TYR A 157 -18.78 7.42 -19.48
C TYR A 157 -19.29 8.78 -18.98
N LEU A 158 -19.49 9.73 -19.89
CA LEU A 158 -20.07 11.04 -19.57
C LEU A 158 -21.58 10.96 -19.39
N LYS A 159 -22.09 11.52 -18.29
CA LYS A 159 -23.52 11.69 -18.06
C LYS A 159 -24.10 12.64 -19.09
N THR A 160 -25.30 12.33 -19.54
CA THR A 160 -26.07 13.21 -20.43
C THR A 160 -27.45 13.54 -19.88
N GLU A 161 -27.80 12.97 -18.72
CA GLU A 161 -29.03 13.24 -17.99
C GLU A 161 -28.72 13.67 -16.56
N TYR A 162 -29.30 14.81 -16.18
CA TYR A 162 -29.14 15.43 -14.87
C TYR A 162 -30.50 15.70 -14.26
N TYR A 163 -30.59 15.64 -12.94
CA TYR A 163 -31.84 15.72 -12.20
C TYR A 163 -31.68 16.73 -11.09
N GLU A 164 -32.28 17.90 -11.29
CA GLU A 164 -32.24 18.99 -10.33
C GLU A 164 -33.57 19.11 -9.60
N LYS A 165 -33.51 19.36 -8.30
CA LYS A 165 -34.72 19.54 -7.48
C LYS A 165 -35.26 20.94 -7.71
N CYS A 166 -36.56 21.07 -7.91
CA CYS A 166 -37.21 22.37 -7.89
C CYS A 166 -37.58 22.74 -6.45
N ASP A 167 -37.28 23.97 -6.06
CA ASP A 167 -37.64 24.51 -4.76
C ASP A 167 -39.04 25.13 -4.82
N LEU A 168 -39.87 24.82 -3.82
CA LEU A 168 -41.19 25.42 -3.70
C LEU A 168 -41.04 26.89 -3.30
N LEU A 169 -41.47 27.81 -4.16
CA LEU A 169 -41.51 29.24 -3.86
C LEU A 169 -42.79 29.60 -3.10
N GLN A 170 -43.92 29.19 -3.66
CA GLN A 170 -45.23 29.57 -3.14
C GLN A 170 -46.25 28.48 -3.43
N ASP A 171 -47.15 28.24 -2.48
CA ASP A 171 -48.32 27.40 -2.66
C ASP A 171 -49.57 28.21 -2.30
N THR A 172 -50.48 28.37 -3.25
CA THR A 172 -51.67 29.20 -3.11
C THR A 172 -52.93 28.42 -3.51
N SER A 173 -54.10 28.98 -3.23
CA SER A 173 -55.36 28.42 -3.72
C SER A 173 -55.50 28.43 -5.25
N GLU A 174 -54.66 29.19 -5.96
CA GLU A 174 -54.69 29.31 -7.43
C GLU A 174 -53.66 28.42 -8.12
N GLY A 175 -52.67 27.90 -7.38
CA GLY A 175 -51.63 27.03 -7.90
C GLY A 175 -50.33 27.07 -7.08
N THR A 176 -49.38 26.25 -7.51
CA THR A 176 -48.09 26.04 -6.84
C THR A 176 -46.93 26.49 -7.75
N GLU A 177 -46.08 27.36 -7.25
CA GLU A 177 -44.92 27.94 -7.95
C GLU A 177 -43.61 27.31 -7.47
N TYR A 178 -42.73 27.01 -8.42
CA TYR A 178 -41.43 26.40 -8.16
C TYR A 178 -40.31 27.21 -8.81
N MET A 179 -39.14 27.19 -8.18
CA MET A 179 -37.90 27.80 -8.68
C MET A 179 -36.83 26.74 -8.89
N ILE A 180 -35.97 26.99 -9.88
CA ILE A 180 -34.76 26.22 -10.12
C ILE A 180 -33.71 27.15 -10.73
N GLU A 181 -32.47 26.99 -10.30
CA GLU A 181 -31.32 27.68 -10.88
C GLU A 181 -30.46 26.65 -11.62
N ILE A 182 -30.10 26.97 -12.87
CA ILE A 182 -29.31 26.10 -13.73
C ILE A 182 -28.14 26.93 -14.25
N ASP A 183 -26.93 26.41 -14.06
CA ASP A 183 -25.75 26.98 -14.69
C ASP A 183 -25.59 26.37 -16.09
N PHE A 184 -25.82 27.18 -17.12
CA PHE A 184 -25.71 26.75 -18.51
C PHE A 184 -24.24 26.64 -18.96
N ASP A 185 -23.32 27.33 -18.29
CA ASP A 185 -21.89 27.34 -18.66
C ASP A 185 -21.21 26.02 -18.31
N GLU A 186 -21.85 25.18 -17.48
CA GLU A 186 -21.42 23.82 -17.16
C GLU A 186 -21.50 22.84 -18.35
N PHE A 187 -22.24 23.19 -19.41
CA PHE A 187 -22.52 22.31 -20.55
C PHE A 187 -22.02 22.93 -21.86
N LYS A 188 -21.64 22.07 -22.83
CA LYS A 188 -21.44 22.47 -24.22
C LYS A 188 -22.76 22.83 -24.88
N SER A 189 -23.79 22.03 -24.64
CA SER A 189 -25.15 22.22 -25.16
C SER A 189 -26.20 21.61 -24.23
N ILE A 190 -27.40 22.17 -24.27
CA ILE A 190 -28.60 21.61 -23.62
C ILE A 190 -29.56 21.19 -24.72
N GLU A 191 -29.87 19.90 -24.76
CA GLU A 191 -30.71 19.27 -25.78
C GLU A 191 -32.19 19.21 -25.37
N GLY A 192 -32.49 19.28 -24.07
CA GLY A 192 -33.86 19.25 -23.60
C GLY A 192 -34.04 19.47 -22.11
N LEU A 193 -35.21 19.99 -21.76
CA LEU A 193 -35.65 20.23 -20.39
C LEU A 193 -37.03 19.60 -20.20
N GLN A 194 -37.20 18.80 -19.15
CA GLN A 194 -38.46 18.13 -18.86
C GLN A 194 -38.75 18.13 -17.36
N PHE A 195 -39.86 18.73 -16.95
CA PHE A 195 -40.32 18.61 -15.56
C PHE A 195 -40.84 17.20 -15.29
N MET A 196 -40.53 16.68 -14.12
CA MET A 196 -40.97 15.38 -13.64
C MET A 196 -41.44 15.46 -12.19
N GLU A 197 -42.31 14.53 -11.82
CA GLU A 197 -42.79 14.35 -10.45
C GLU A 197 -42.25 13.03 -9.91
N ASP A 198 -41.61 13.09 -8.73
CA ASP A 198 -41.11 11.95 -7.98
C ASP A 198 -41.77 11.98 -6.59
N GLY A 199 -42.95 11.38 -6.51
CA GLY A 199 -43.83 11.51 -5.34
C GLY A 199 -44.33 12.95 -5.18
N VAL A 200 -44.00 13.58 -4.05
CA VAL A 200 -44.34 15.00 -3.77
C VAL A 200 -43.27 15.98 -4.24
N MET A 201 -42.16 15.48 -4.80
CA MET A 201 -41.02 16.30 -5.20
C MET A 201 -41.06 16.57 -6.70
N ARG A 202 -41.00 17.85 -7.08
CA ARG A 202 -40.86 18.26 -8.47
C ARG A 202 -39.38 18.35 -8.83
N LYS A 203 -38.99 17.73 -9.93
CA LYS A 203 -37.61 17.71 -10.44
C LYS A 203 -37.61 18.20 -11.89
N LEU A 204 -36.50 18.80 -12.30
CA LEU A 204 -36.21 19.09 -13.69
C LEU A 204 -35.19 18.07 -14.19
N LYS A 205 -35.58 17.31 -15.21
CA LYS A 205 -34.64 16.52 -16.02
C LYS A 205 -34.00 17.44 -17.04
N ILE A 206 -32.68 17.51 -17.01
CA ILE A 206 -31.86 18.24 -17.98
C ILE A 206 -31.14 17.21 -18.83
N LYS A 207 -31.40 17.22 -20.14
CA LYS A 207 -30.67 16.42 -21.12
C LYS A 207 -29.63 17.32 -21.77
N ALA A 208 -28.36 17.12 -21.49
CA ALA A 208 -27.29 18.05 -21.85
C ALA A 208 -25.95 17.33 -22.11
N ILE A 209 -25.07 17.99 -22.88
CA ILE A 209 -23.73 17.51 -23.20
C ILE A 209 -22.74 18.26 -22.31
N PRO A 210 -22.06 17.58 -21.35
CA PRO A 210 -21.07 18.24 -20.52
C PRO A 210 -19.82 18.61 -21.31
N HIS A 211 -19.03 19.55 -20.79
CA HIS A 211 -17.66 19.77 -21.25
C HIS A 211 -16.82 18.49 -21.12
N ASP A 212 -15.79 18.36 -21.94
CA ASP A 212 -14.90 17.20 -21.94
C ASP A 212 -14.26 17.01 -20.57
N ARG A 213 -14.18 15.76 -20.12
CA ARG A 213 -13.72 15.44 -18.76
C ARG A 213 -12.53 14.52 -18.80
N LEU A 214 -11.56 14.80 -17.96
CA LEU A 214 -10.41 13.96 -17.76
C LEU A 214 -10.59 13.13 -16.50
N LEU A 215 -10.71 11.83 -16.67
CA LEU A 215 -10.75 10.87 -15.58
C LEU A 215 -9.32 10.54 -15.13
N ILE A 216 -8.94 11.03 -13.94
CA ILE A 216 -7.59 10.88 -13.40
C ILE A 216 -7.61 9.92 -12.21
N PRO A 217 -6.81 8.84 -12.20
CA PRO A 217 -6.69 7.95 -11.05
C PRO A 217 -5.85 8.60 -9.92
N LYS A 218 -6.31 8.43 -8.67
CA LYS A 218 -5.61 8.93 -7.47
C LYS A 218 -4.30 8.19 -7.21
N GLY A 219 -4.26 6.90 -7.54
CA GLY A 219 -3.14 6.00 -7.25
C GLY A 219 -2.54 5.33 -8.47
N ASP A 220 -1.39 4.67 -8.26
CA ASP A 220 -0.80 3.76 -9.24
C ASP A 220 -1.34 2.36 -9.06
N MET A 221 -1.48 1.62 -10.16
CA MET A 221 -1.56 0.17 -10.11
C MET A 221 -0.23 -0.41 -9.63
N ASN A 222 -0.31 -1.33 -8.66
CA ASN A 222 0.84 -2.07 -8.19
C ASN A 222 1.13 -3.26 -9.12
N LEU A 223 2.33 -3.27 -9.72
CA LEU A 223 2.83 -4.33 -10.58
C LEU A 223 4.03 -5.07 -9.95
N SER A 224 4.17 -5.06 -8.62
CA SER A 224 5.30 -5.71 -7.93
C SER A 224 5.42 -7.21 -8.18
N ASN A 225 4.31 -7.89 -8.53
CA ASN A 225 4.30 -9.32 -8.86
C ASN A 225 4.45 -9.57 -10.38
N VAL A 226 4.66 -8.52 -11.18
CA VAL A 226 4.75 -8.62 -12.64
C VAL A 226 6.21 -8.65 -13.06
N ARG A 227 6.66 -9.77 -13.64
CA ARG A 227 8.00 -9.91 -14.22
C ARG A 227 8.07 -9.25 -15.58
N ASN A 228 7.14 -9.60 -16.46
CA ASN A 228 7.07 -9.10 -17.83
C ASN A 228 5.62 -8.80 -18.21
N ILE A 229 5.38 -7.62 -18.78
CA ILE A 229 4.08 -7.21 -19.31
C ILE A 229 3.97 -7.66 -20.77
N ASP A 230 2.88 -8.33 -21.13
CA ASP A 230 2.61 -8.67 -22.52
C ASP A 230 1.80 -7.56 -23.20
N TYR A 231 0.74 -7.09 -22.53
CA TYR A 231 -0.02 -5.92 -22.95
C TYR A 231 -0.83 -5.31 -21.80
N PHE A 232 -1.21 -4.05 -21.99
CA PHE A 232 -2.46 -3.50 -21.46
C PHE A 232 -3.49 -3.42 -22.57
N LYS A 233 -4.74 -3.73 -22.26
CA LYS A 233 -5.84 -3.67 -23.22
C LYS A 233 -7.06 -3.04 -22.60
N ILE A 234 -7.65 -2.09 -23.30
CA ILE A 234 -8.92 -1.48 -22.95
C ILE A 234 -9.99 -2.08 -23.85
N ASN A 235 -11.03 -2.62 -23.24
CA ASN A 235 -12.29 -2.84 -23.94
C ASN A 235 -13.19 -1.65 -23.63
N GLY A 236 -13.67 -1.01 -24.67
CA GLY A 236 -14.46 0.22 -24.63
C GLY A 236 -14.96 0.54 -26.03
N LYS A 237 -15.82 1.54 -26.13
CA LYS A 237 -16.35 2.05 -27.39
C LYS A 237 -16.15 3.54 -27.44
N GLY A 238 -15.94 4.04 -28.66
CA GLY A 238 -15.73 5.45 -28.90
C GLY A 238 -14.48 5.71 -29.72
N ILE A 239 -14.52 6.81 -30.48
CA ILE A 239 -13.42 7.28 -31.31
C ILE A 239 -12.75 8.53 -30.72
N ASN A 240 -13.40 9.17 -29.76
CA ASN A 240 -12.97 10.42 -29.16
C ASN A 240 -12.25 10.22 -27.82
N ILE A 241 -12.37 9.05 -27.19
CA ILE A 241 -11.56 8.70 -26.01
C ILE A 241 -10.06 8.83 -26.30
N ARG A 242 -9.35 9.49 -25.36
CA ARG A 242 -7.89 9.56 -25.37
C ARG A 242 -7.31 9.04 -24.08
N ILE A 243 -6.22 8.29 -24.18
CA ILE A 243 -5.54 7.66 -23.06
C ILE A 243 -4.13 8.22 -22.95
N VAL A 244 -3.73 8.52 -21.71
CA VAL A 244 -2.35 8.86 -21.36
C VAL A 244 -1.94 8.05 -20.13
N CYS A 245 -0.64 7.85 -19.96
CA CYS A 245 -0.12 7.04 -18.87
C CYS A 245 0.98 7.75 -18.09
N SER A 246 1.20 7.32 -16.85
CA SER A 246 2.33 7.76 -16.04
C SER A 246 2.92 6.56 -15.30
N ALA A 247 4.25 6.45 -15.29
CA ALA A 247 5.01 5.39 -14.61
C ALA A 247 5.84 5.91 -13.42
N ASP A 248 5.60 7.16 -13.00
CA ASP A 248 6.37 7.85 -11.96
C ASP A 248 5.49 8.49 -10.87
N GLY A 249 4.29 7.94 -10.67
CA GLY A 249 3.35 8.41 -9.66
C GLY A 249 2.58 9.66 -10.06
N GLY A 250 2.40 9.91 -11.36
CA GLY A 250 1.68 11.08 -11.88
C GLY A 250 2.54 12.33 -12.01
N LYS A 251 3.87 12.25 -11.85
CA LYS A 251 4.77 13.41 -11.99
C LYS A 251 4.96 13.81 -13.44
N THR A 252 5.10 12.83 -14.32
CA THR A 252 5.14 13.04 -15.77
C THR A 252 4.13 12.13 -16.45
N TRP A 253 3.53 12.66 -17.52
CA TRP A 253 2.56 11.94 -18.34
C TRP A 253 3.14 11.67 -19.72
N LYS A 254 2.75 10.54 -20.29
CA LYS A 254 3.26 9.99 -21.53
C LYS A 254 2.13 9.61 -22.47
N THR A 255 2.36 9.87 -23.75
CA THR A 255 1.61 9.30 -24.87
C THR A 255 2.56 8.44 -25.72
N PHE A 256 2.02 7.55 -26.53
CA PHE A 256 2.79 6.73 -27.45
C PHE A 256 2.64 7.25 -28.87
N LYS A 257 3.75 7.59 -29.52
CA LYS A 257 3.75 8.11 -30.90
C LYS A 257 5.02 7.68 -31.61
N SER A 258 4.87 7.21 -32.86
CA SER A 258 6.00 6.79 -33.69
C SER A 258 6.91 5.78 -32.97
N GLU A 259 6.29 4.77 -32.36
CA GLU A 259 6.97 3.69 -31.63
C GLU A 259 7.81 4.17 -30.42
N LYS A 260 7.46 5.31 -29.82
CA LYS A 260 8.17 5.87 -28.66
C LYS A 260 7.23 6.51 -27.66
N TRP A 261 7.65 6.48 -26.40
CA TRP A 261 7.02 7.23 -25.32
C TRP A 261 7.44 8.69 -25.36
N VAL A 262 6.47 9.59 -25.48
CA VAL A 262 6.68 11.04 -25.57
C VAL A 262 5.97 11.72 -24.40
N ASN A 263 6.61 12.74 -23.82
CA ASN A 263 5.99 13.54 -22.77
C ASN A 263 4.77 14.29 -23.30
N ILE A 264 3.74 14.38 -22.46
CA ILE A 264 2.53 15.15 -22.72
C ILE A 264 2.12 15.86 -21.42
N ASN A 265 1.55 17.06 -21.53
CA ASN A 265 0.97 17.72 -20.37
C ASN A 265 -0.44 17.16 -20.15
N LEU A 266 -0.81 16.97 -18.88
CA LEU A 266 -2.13 16.51 -18.50
C LEU A 266 -3.16 17.66 -18.53
N GLU A 267 -3.33 18.26 -19.71
CA GLU A 267 -4.29 19.34 -19.97
C GLU A 267 -5.26 18.87 -21.06
N LEU A 268 -6.54 19.23 -20.95
CA LEU A 268 -7.62 18.74 -21.82
C LEU A 268 -7.26 18.79 -23.30
N GLU A 269 -6.86 19.96 -23.80
CA GLU A 269 -6.59 20.15 -25.24
C GLU A 269 -5.35 19.38 -25.70
N ASN A 270 -4.30 19.33 -24.88
CA ASN A 270 -3.09 18.60 -25.21
C ASN A 270 -3.38 17.09 -25.29
N VAL A 271 -4.15 16.56 -24.34
CA VAL A 271 -4.60 15.16 -24.34
C VAL A 271 -5.55 14.87 -25.50
N ARG A 272 -6.45 15.79 -25.84
CA ARG A 272 -7.37 15.68 -27.00
C ARG A 272 -6.59 15.48 -28.30
N GLU A 273 -5.57 16.32 -28.52
CA GLU A 273 -4.77 16.32 -29.75
C GLU A 273 -3.76 15.17 -29.83
N LYS A 274 -3.13 14.80 -28.72
CA LYS A 274 -1.93 13.93 -28.71
C LYS A 274 -2.05 12.67 -27.88
N GLY A 275 -3.13 12.50 -27.13
CA GLY A 275 -3.38 11.27 -26.38
C GLY A 275 -3.60 10.07 -27.33
N MET A 276 -3.50 8.86 -26.78
CA MET A 276 -3.65 7.64 -27.56
C MET A 276 -5.13 7.32 -27.75
N THR A 277 -5.52 6.94 -28.97
CA THR A 277 -6.83 6.30 -29.17
C THR A 277 -6.84 4.92 -28.51
N ILE A 278 -8.04 4.33 -28.30
CA ILE A 278 -8.16 2.95 -27.80
C ILE A 278 -7.42 1.97 -28.70
N ASP A 279 -7.56 2.10 -30.03
CA ASP A 279 -6.89 1.23 -31.00
C ASP A 279 -5.36 1.33 -30.89
N LEU A 280 -4.84 2.55 -30.80
CA LEU A 280 -3.41 2.76 -30.64
C LEU A 280 -2.91 2.14 -29.33
N PHE A 281 -3.59 2.41 -28.22
CA PHE A 281 -3.25 1.87 -26.90
C PHE A 281 -3.21 0.33 -26.93
N ASN A 282 -4.23 -0.28 -27.52
CA ASN A 282 -4.36 -1.74 -27.64
C ASN A 282 -3.35 -2.38 -28.60
N SER A 283 -2.71 -1.60 -29.48
CA SER A 283 -1.67 -2.08 -30.40
C SER A 283 -0.26 -2.09 -29.80
N ILE A 284 -0.07 -1.45 -28.64
CA ILE A 284 1.24 -1.35 -27.99
C ILE A 284 1.62 -2.72 -27.42
N ASN A 285 2.71 -3.29 -27.94
CA ASN A 285 3.21 -4.59 -27.49
C ASN A 285 4.03 -4.47 -26.18
N GLY A 286 4.30 -5.64 -25.58
CA GLY A 286 5.03 -5.75 -24.33
C GLY A 286 6.42 -5.11 -24.32
N VAL A 287 7.14 -5.05 -25.45
CA VAL A 287 8.49 -4.44 -25.50
C VAL A 287 8.43 -3.00 -25.02
N PHE A 288 7.49 -2.21 -25.55
CA PHE A 288 7.34 -0.81 -25.17
C PHE A 288 6.78 -0.65 -23.76
N TRP A 289 5.87 -1.52 -23.32
CA TRP A 289 5.33 -1.46 -21.95
C TRP A 289 6.42 -1.73 -20.90
N ASN A 290 7.28 -2.73 -21.12
CA ASN A 290 8.36 -3.03 -20.19
C ASN A 290 9.49 -1.99 -20.22
N GLU A 291 9.68 -1.28 -21.34
CA GLU A 291 10.59 -0.11 -21.39
C GLU A 291 10.08 1.03 -20.49
N LEU A 292 8.77 1.29 -20.52
CA LEU A 292 8.16 2.35 -19.71
C LEU A 292 8.10 1.99 -18.22
N VAL A 293 7.64 0.78 -17.90
CA VAL A 293 7.26 0.40 -16.53
C VAL A 293 8.43 -0.24 -15.77
N THR A 294 9.43 0.57 -15.47
CA THR A 294 10.62 0.14 -14.72
C THR A 294 10.43 0.15 -13.21
N THR A 295 9.50 0.96 -12.70
CA THR A 295 9.24 1.19 -11.27
C THR A 295 8.18 0.26 -10.67
N LYS A 296 7.68 -0.70 -11.47
CA LYS A 296 6.56 -1.61 -11.12
C LYS A 296 5.29 -0.88 -10.72
N ARG A 297 5.09 0.33 -11.26
CA ARG A 297 3.91 1.17 -11.04
C ARG A 297 3.51 1.85 -12.34
N ILE A 298 2.21 1.95 -12.57
CA ILE A 298 1.66 2.68 -13.71
C ILE A 298 0.25 3.16 -13.37
N ARG A 299 -0.16 4.27 -13.96
CA ARG A 299 -1.55 4.74 -13.94
C ARG A 299 -1.96 5.23 -15.33
N PHE A 300 -3.26 5.21 -15.61
CA PHE A 300 -3.85 5.65 -16.87
C PHE A 300 -4.93 6.69 -16.60
N ALA A 301 -4.84 7.83 -17.27
CA ALA A 301 -5.91 8.82 -17.31
C ALA A 301 -6.62 8.78 -18.66
N TYR A 302 -7.91 9.09 -18.63
CA TYR A 302 -8.80 8.92 -19.76
C TYR A 302 -9.55 10.21 -20.01
N LEU A 303 -9.41 10.77 -21.21
CA LEU A 303 -10.22 11.89 -21.64
C LEU A 303 -11.50 11.35 -22.29
N PHE A 304 -12.64 11.81 -21.81
CA PHE A 304 -13.94 11.58 -22.41
C PHE A 304 -14.42 12.83 -23.15
N CYS A 305 -14.84 12.63 -24.39
CA CYS A 305 -15.24 13.69 -25.30
C CYS A 305 -16.47 13.21 -26.09
N ILE A 306 -17.62 13.85 -25.88
CA ILE A 306 -18.79 13.69 -26.76
C ILE A 306 -19.15 15.05 -27.35
N ASP A 307 -19.63 15.05 -28.59
CA ASP A 307 -20.09 16.22 -29.33
C ASP A 307 -21.60 16.18 -29.54
N THR A 308 -22.19 14.97 -29.57
CA THR A 308 -23.63 14.77 -29.63
C THR A 308 -24.11 13.79 -28.55
N ILE A 309 -25.41 13.82 -28.23
CA ILE A 309 -25.98 12.92 -27.23
C ILE A 309 -26.11 11.46 -27.70
N ASP A 310 -25.96 11.24 -29.00
CA ASP A 310 -25.99 9.92 -29.64
C ASP A 310 -24.59 9.30 -29.71
N ASP A 311 -23.54 10.07 -29.37
CA ASP A 311 -22.17 9.57 -29.30
C ASP A 311 -22.03 8.51 -28.19
N VAL A 312 -21.39 7.39 -28.52
CA VAL A 312 -21.14 6.30 -27.58
C VAL A 312 -19.65 6.27 -27.24
N GLU A 313 -19.29 6.89 -26.13
CA GLU A 313 -17.92 6.97 -25.61
C GLU A 313 -17.90 6.41 -24.18
N GLU A 314 -17.56 5.12 -24.07
CA GLU A 314 -17.61 4.35 -22.82
C GLU A 314 -16.37 3.44 -22.66
N LEU A 315 -15.87 3.32 -21.44
CA LEU A 315 -14.83 2.36 -21.05
C LEU A 315 -15.44 1.24 -20.22
N ASP A 316 -15.16 -0.02 -20.57
CA ASP A 316 -15.75 -1.21 -19.93
C ASP A 316 -14.72 -1.90 -19.00
N GLU A 317 -13.55 -2.23 -19.54
CA GLU A 317 -12.49 -2.86 -18.74
C GLU A 317 -11.09 -2.48 -19.19
N LEU A 318 -10.19 -2.42 -18.22
CA LEU A 318 -8.74 -2.41 -18.42
C LEU A 318 -8.18 -3.78 -18.02
N LEU A 319 -7.60 -4.49 -18.98
CA LEU A 319 -6.94 -5.78 -18.81
C LEU A 319 -5.42 -5.60 -18.81
N LEU A 320 -4.75 -6.40 -18.00
CA LEU A 320 -3.30 -6.62 -18.03
C LEU A 320 -3.03 -8.10 -18.31
N GLN A 321 -2.25 -8.40 -19.33
CA GLN A 321 -1.63 -9.71 -19.48
C GLN A 321 -0.15 -9.66 -19.09
N TYR A 322 0.31 -10.61 -18.28
CA TYR A 322 1.67 -10.60 -17.77
C TYR A 322 2.19 -11.97 -17.32
N ASP A 323 3.52 -12.07 -17.24
CA ASP A 323 4.25 -13.14 -16.55
C ASP A 323 4.59 -12.73 -15.12
N SER A 324 4.35 -13.59 -14.14
CA SER A 324 4.63 -13.27 -12.73
C SER A 324 6.12 -13.45 -12.33
N GLU A 325 6.57 -12.77 -11.26
CA GLU A 325 7.95 -12.88 -10.71
C GLU A 325 8.23 -14.20 -9.97
N GLY A 326 7.27 -15.11 -9.93
CA GLY A 326 7.32 -16.27 -9.05
C GLY A 326 6.94 -15.92 -7.61
N LYS A 327 6.58 -16.93 -6.83
CA LYS A 327 6.11 -16.73 -5.45
C LYS A 327 6.72 -17.77 -4.52
N TRP A 328 7.06 -17.34 -3.31
CA TRP A 328 7.48 -18.24 -2.25
C TRP A 328 6.23 -18.86 -1.61
N LEU A 329 6.04 -20.16 -1.83
CA LEU A 329 4.96 -20.92 -1.21
C LEU A 329 5.49 -21.67 0.00
N GLN A 330 4.71 -21.70 1.08
CA GLN A 330 5.01 -22.61 2.18
C GLN A 330 4.97 -24.05 1.66
N ALA A 331 6.06 -24.79 1.87
CA ALA A 331 6.10 -26.20 1.55
C ALA A 331 5.09 -26.94 2.44
N LYS A 332 4.40 -27.93 1.89
CA LYS A 332 3.46 -28.74 2.67
C LYS A 332 4.23 -29.53 3.73
N GLU A 333 3.65 -29.70 4.91
CA GLU A 333 4.33 -30.32 6.05
C GLU A 333 4.76 -31.77 5.80
N ASP A 334 4.09 -32.49 4.90
CA ASP A 334 4.45 -33.85 4.48
C ASP A 334 5.66 -33.89 3.52
N THR A 335 6.07 -32.74 2.96
CA THR A 335 7.16 -32.62 1.98
C THR A 335 8.51 -32.28 2.60
N PHE A 336 8.61 -32.14 3.92
CA PHE A 336 9.87 -32.01 4.63
C PHE A 336 9.77 -32.56 6.05
N ASP A 337 10.88 -33.04 6.61
CA ASP A 337 10.97 -33.35 8.05
C ASP A 337 12.00 -32.42 8.70
N VAL A 338 11.76 -32.10 9.98
CA VAL A 338 12.64 -31.26 10.80
C VAL A 338 13.09 -32.08 11.99
N VAL A 339 14.41 -32.23 12.14
CA VAL A 339 15.02 -33.05 13.20
C VAL A 339 16.08 -32.23 13.92
N TYR A 340 15.87 -31.99 15.22
CA TYR A 340 16.91 -31.46 16.11
C TYR A 340 17.84 -32.62 16.51
N ALA A 341 18.86 -32.88 15.68
CA ALA A 341 19.79 -33.99 15.88
C ALA A 341 20.65 -33.81 17.14
N SER A 342 20.92 -32.57 17.54
CA SER A 342 21.56 -32.23 18.81
C SER A 342 21.20 -30.79 19.21
N ASN A 343 21.68 -30.35 20.38
CA ASN A 343 21.62 -28.94 20.81
C ASN A 343 22.38 -27.99 19.86
N THR A 344 23.18 -28.53 18.94
CA THR A 344 24.03 -27.77 18.02
C THR A 344 23.71 -28.00 16.53
N LEU A 345 22.79 -28.92 16.21
CA LEU A 345 22.51 -29.32 14.83
C LEU A 345 21.01 -29.52 14.60
N LEU A 346 20.48 -28.72 13.67
CA LEU A 346 19.16 -28.88 13.07
C LEU A 346 19.32 -29.47 11.67
N GLN A 347 18.54 -30.50 11.36
CA GLN A 347 18.50 -31.14 10.05
C GLN A 347 17.12 -30.97 9.44
N VAL A 348 17.08 -30.48 8.21
CA VAL A 348 15.85 -30.39 7.43
C VAL A 348 15.95 -31.35 6.24
N PHE A 349 15.09 -32.35 6.22
CA PHE A 349 15.02 -33.39 5.18
C PHE A 349 14.02 -32.95 4.13
N VAL A 350 14.50 -32.41 3.02
CA VAL A 350 13.65 -31.85 1.97
C VAL A 350 13.31 -32.93 0.94
N LYS A 351 12.02 -33.29 0.84
CA LYS A 351 11.52 -34.40 0.00
C LYS A 351 11.09 -33.96 -1.40
N PHE A 352 11.51 -32.78 -1.82
CA PHE A 352 11.20 -32.21 -3.13
C PHE A 352 12.40 -31.48 -3.71
N SER A 353 12.30 -31.10 -4.97
CA SER A 353 13.33 -30.35 -5.70
C SER A 353 12.87 -28.93 -6.00
N GLY A 354 13.81 -28.00 -6.13
CA GLY A 354 13.57 -26.59 -6.44
C GLY A 354 14.40 -25.62 -5.61
N ASP A 355 14.08 -24.33 -5.66
CA ASP A 355 14.70 -23.34 -4.76
C ASP A 355 13.92 -23.29 -3.44
N ILE A 356 14.64 -23.15 -2.32
CA ILE A 356 14.06 -23.12 -0.99
C ILE A 356 14.60 -22.01 -0.10
N LYS A 357 13.75 -21.57 0.83
CA LYS A 357 14.12 -20.79 2.00
C LYS A 357 13.70 -21.53 3.26
N ILE A 358 14.56 -21.57 4.27
CA ILE A 358 14.27 -22.18 5.57
C ILE A 358 14.39 -21.10 6.63
N ASN A 359 13.29 -20.76 7.29
CA ASN A 359 13.27 -19.89 8.46
C ASN A 359 13.35 -20.75 9.72
N TYR A 360 14.25 -20.46 10.65
CA TYR A 360 14.49 -21.26 11.85
C TYR A 360 14.87 -20.40 13.06
#